data_AF-A0A2X3G5C3-F1
#
_entry.id   AF-A0A2X3G5C3-F1
#
_cell.length_a   1.000
_cell.length_b   1.000
_cell.length_c   1.000
_cell.angle_alpha   90.00
_cell.angle_beta   90.00
_cell.angle_gamma   90.00
#
_symmetry.space_group_name_H-M   'P 1'
#
loop_
_entity.id
_entity.type
_entity.pdbx_description
1 polymer ?
#
loop_
_entity_poly.entity_id
_entity_poly.type
_entity_poly.pdbx_seq_one_letter_code
_entity_poly.pdbx_strand_id
1 'polypeptide(L)' 'MITSYDIRQSHCPRIAAACGEHKRPAILAALKGGWINGLVTDEHTARWLLTR' A
#
# COMPACT_ATOMS: atom_id res chain seq x y z
N MET A 1 23.13 13.95 -12.92
CA MET A 1 22.82 12.54 -12.63
C MET A 1 21.76 12.53 -11.54
N ILE A 2 20.57 11.97 -11.80
CA ILE A 2 19.50 11.86 -10.80
C ILE A 2 19.73 10.56 -10.03
N THR A 3 19.90 10.64 -8.71
CA THR A 3 20.12 9.48 -7.83
C THR A 3 18.87 9.06 -7.05
N SER A 4 17.78 9.83 -7.17
CA SER A 4 16.50 9.56 -6.51
C SER A 4 15.33 9.95 -7.40
N TYR A 5 14.25 9.18 -7.33
CA TYR A 5 13.01 9.43 -8.06
C TYR A 5 11.83 9.24 -7.12
N ASP A 6 10.86 10.14 -7.17
CA ASP A 6 9.63 9.97 -6.41
C ASP A 6 8.80 8.85 -7.04
N ILE A 7 8.84 7.68 -6.41
CA ILE A 7 8.15 6.48 -6.88
C ILE A 7 6.65 6.68 -7.10
N ARG A 8 6.04 7.68 -6.45
CA ARG A 8 4.62 8.03 -6.60
C ARG A 8 4.29 8.63 -7.97
N GLN A 9 5.28 9.23 -8.63
CA GLN A 9 5.16 9.74 -10.00
C GLN A 9 5.31 8.63 -11.05
N SER A 10 5.70 7.42 -10.65
CA SER A 10 5.78 6.29 -11.57
C SER A 10 4.40 5.73 -11.92
N HIS A 11 4.18 5.46 -13.21
CA HIS A 11 3.02 4.72 -13.70
C HIS A 11 3.18 3.20 -13.58
N CYS A 12 4.34 2.71 -13.14
CA CYS A 12 4.54 1.27 -12.96
C CYS A 12 3.68 0.73 -11.80
N PRO A 13 3.26 -0.55 -11.86
CA PRO A 13 2.68 -1.23 -10.72
C PRO A 13 3.64 -1.28 -9.53
N ARG A 14 3.11 -1.03 -8.33
CA ARG A 14 3.79 -0.97 -7.04
C ARG A 14 3.00 -1.82 -6.07
N ILE A 15 3.33 -3.10 -6.09
CA ILE A 15 2.57 -4.15 -5.42
C ILE A 15 3.24 -4.47 -4.08
N ALA A 16 2.46 -4.42 -3.00
CA ALA A 16 2.90 -4.91 -1.68
C ALA A 16 2.16 -6.17 -1.28
N ALA A 17 2.81 -7.01 -0.47
CA ALA A 17 2.19 -8.12 0.23
C ALA A 17 2.29 -7.88 1.74
N ALA A 18 1.16 -7.71 2.42
CA ALA A 18 1.12 -7.46 3.85
C ALA A 18 -0.24 -7.88 4.44
N CYS A 19 -0.25 -8.35 5.67
CA CYS A 19 -1.42 -8.89 6.35
C CYS A 19 -1.35 -8.63 7.87
N GLY A 20 -2.47 -8.86 8.56
CA GLY A 20 -2.57 -8.82 10.01
C GLY A 20 -2.98 -7.48 10.63
N GLU A 21 -3.71 -7.59 11.74
CA GLU A 21 -4.31 -6.47 12.51
C GLU A 21 -3.32 -5.34 12.81
N HIS A 22 -2.15 -5.68 13.35
CA HIS A 22 -1.13 -4.72 13.75
C HIS A 22 -0.56 -3.89 12.60
N LYS A 23 -0.70 -4.36 11.35
CA LYS A 23 -0.20 -3.65 10.15
C LYS A 23 -1.26 -2.80 9.47
N ARG A 24 -2.54 -2.93 9.83
CA ARG A 24 -3.65 -2.22 9.18
C ARG A 24 -3.45 -0.71 9.05
N PRO A 25 -3.03 0.03 10.09
CA PRO A 25 -2.79 1.47 9.96
C PRO A 25 -1.69 1.80 8.96
N ALA A 26 -0.59 1.03 8.95
CA ALA A 26 0.52 1.23 8.02
C ALA A 26 0.13 0.88 6.58
N ILE A 27 -0.63 -0.20 6.38
CA ILE A 27 -1.16 -0.60 5.07
C ILE A 27 -2.10 0.50 4.52
N LEU A 28 -3.01 1.00 5.34
CA LEU A 28 -3.91 2.09 4.96
C LEU A 28 -3.14 3.37 4.61
N ALA A 29 -2.12 3.72 5.39
CA ALA A 29 -1.28 4.88 5.12
C ALA A 29 -0.49 4.71 3.81
N ALA A 30 0.02 3.53 3.51
CA ALA A 30 0.73 3.25 2.26
C ALA A 30 -0.20 3.38 1.03
N LEU A 31 -1.43 2.87 1.14
CA LEU A 31 -2.47 3.01 0.10
C LEU A 31 -2.89 4.48 -0.07
N LYS A 32 -3.32 5.16 1.01
CA LYS A 32 -3.78 6.57 0.96
C LYS A 32 -2.66 7.54 0.56
N GLY A 33 -1.42 7.25 0.97
CA GLY A 33 -0.25 8.02 0.58
C GLY A 33 0.24 7.73 -0.86
N GLY A 34 -0.41 6.80 -1.56
CA GLY A 34 -0.09 6.44 -2.93
C GLY A 34 1.30 5.83 -3.09
N TRP A 35 1.86 5.22 -2.04
CA TRP A 35 3.17 4.54 -2.10
C TRP A 35 3.09 3.24 -2.89
N ILE A 36 1.96 2.55 -2.75
CA ILE A 36 1.60 1.34 -3.48
C ILE A 36 0.28 1.56 -4.20
N ASN A 37 0.10 0.89 -5.34
CA ASN A 37 -1.13 0.91 -6.12
C ASN A 37 -1.74 -0.49 -6.31
N GLY A 38 -1.14 -1.52 -5.71
CA GLY A 38 -1.75 -2.83 -5.54
C GLY A 38 -1.34 -3.46 -4.20
N LEU A 39 -2.25 -4.23 -3.61
CA LEU A 39 -2.04 -4.90 -2.33
C LEU A 39 -2.53 -6.34 -2.41
N VAL A 40 -1.66 -7.28 -2.03
CA VAL A 40 -2.00 -8.66 -1.71
C VAL A 40 -2.09 -8.79 -0.19
N THR A 41 -3.24 -9.22 0.34
CA THR A 41 -3.51 -9.25 1.78
C THR A 41 -4.48 -10.36 2.17
N ASP A 42 -4.68 -10.56 3.48
CA ASP A 42 -5.66 -11.49 4.04
C ASP A 42 -7.08 -10.90 4.05
N GLU A 43 -8.09 -11.76 4.19
CA GLU A 43 -9.50 -11.37 4.18
C GLU A 43 -9.87 -10.38 5.29
N HIS A 44 -9.34 -10.55 6.51
CA HIS A 44 -9.68 -9.68 7.63
C HIS A 44 -9.15 -8.26 7.39
N THR A 45 -7.91 -8.14 6.92
CA THR A 45 -7.30 -6.87 6.55
C THR A 45 -8.04 -6.21 5.38
N ALA A 46 -8.40 -6.98 4.35
CA ALA A 46 -9.20 -6.48 3.24
C ALA A 46 -10.56 -5.93 3.71
N ARG A 47 -11.31 -6.69 4.51
CA ARG A 47 -12.59 -6.26 5.09
C ARG A 47 -12.46 -4.99 5.93
N TRP A 48 -11.43 -4.91 6.76
CA TRP A 48 -11.19 -3.72 7.56
C TRP A 48 -10.90 -2.50 6.68
N LEU A 49 -10.06 -2.64 5.64
CA LEU A 49 -9.74 -1.55 4.71
C LEU A 49 -10.97 -1.02 3.97
N LEU A 50 -11.96 -1.88 3.66
CA LEU A 50 -13.21 -1.48 3.00
C LEU A 50 -14.13 -0.61 3.89
N THR A 51 -13.82 -0.44 5.17
CA THR A 51 -14.60 0.38 6.12
C THR A 51 -13.92 1.70 6.50
N ARG A 52 -12.93 2.17 5.72
CA ARG A 52 -12.02 3.29 6.04
C ARG A 52 -11.94 4.36 4.97
#